data_AF-A0A3R6NEG9-F1
#
_entry.id   AF-A0A3R6NEG9-F1
#
_cell.length_a   1.000
_cell.length_b   1.000
_cell.length_c   1.000
_cell.angle_alpha   90.00
_cell.angle_beta   90.00
_cell.angle_gamma   90.00
#
_symmetry.space_group_name_H-M   'P 1'
#
loop_
_entity.id
_entity.type
_entity.pdbx_description
1 polymer ?
#
loop_
_entity_poly.entity_id
_entity_poly.type
_entity_poly.pdbx_seq_one_letter_code
_entity_poly.pdbx_strand_id
1 'polypeptide(L)'
;MKRLILEIVICLVAAVLLMVLHELFKAVIFVLLRVKENNKQIIKHRGIWKLWRYIDPVGLVLAVTCYVPVSKPFMFRIRDKKTNLIIGISGLVFLAVIFFGSVQMLHIIYGTNANAAAALNSSGNRRAGILFWQYMQMLSFDYFIVNLFPVSTFDMGHIIAGKSARIYLGIIKADTQIKLLLILTLFLNLINAGYMGFIKFLSLFIAVL
;
A
#
# COMPACT_ATOMS: atom_id res chain seq x y z
N MET A 1 -7.55 18.92 -20.69
CA MET A 1 -7.98 17.51 -20.79
C MET A 1 -6.82 16.52 -20.94
N LYS A 2 -5.92 16.63 -21.94
CA LYS A 2 -4.79 15.68 -22.12
C LYS A 2 -3.91 15.48 -20.88
N ARG A 3 -3.68 16.53 -20.08
CA ARG A 3 -2.88 16.47 -18.84
C ARG A 3 -3.58 15.70 -17.70
N LEU A 4 -4.86 15.96 -17.46
CA LEU A 4 -5.66 15.24 -16.45
C LEU A 4 -5.76 13.75 -16.76
N ILE A 5 -5.96 13.40 -18.04
CA ILE A 5 -6.02 12.00 -18.48
C ILE A 5 -4.67 11.31 -18.20
N LEU A 6 -3.55 11.99 -18.48
CA LEU A 6 -2.22 11.45 -18.20
C LEU A 6 -1.98 11.23 -16.69
N GLU A 7 -2.38 12.19 -15.84
CA GLU A 7 -2.29 12.06 -14.38
C GLU A 7 -3.12 10.90 -13.84
N ILE A 8 -4.37 10.76 -14.29
CA ILE A 8 -5.26 9.64 -13.91
C ILE A 8 -4.66 8.29 -14.36
N VAL A 9 -4.15 8.20 -15.58
CA VAL A 9 -3.53 6.96 -16.09
C VAL A 9 -2.29 6.59 -15.28
N ILE A 10 -1.42 7.56 -14.97
CA ILE A 10 -0.23 7.31 -14.16
C ILE A 10 -0.61 6.88 -12.74
N CYS A 11 -1.60 7.54 -12.13
CA CYS A 11 -2.12 7.17 -10.81
C CYS A 11 -2.67 5.73 -10.80
N LEU A 12 -3.48 5.36 -11.79
CA LEU A 12 -4.00 4.01 -11.93
C LEU A 12 -2.88 2.98 -12.10
N VAL A 13 -1.88 3.26 -12.94
CA VAL A 13 -0.73 2.37 -13.14
C VAL A 13 0.05 2.20 -11.83
N ALA A 14 0.31 3.28 -11.10
CA ALA A 14 0.98 3.22 -9.80
C ALA A 14 0.17 2.42 -8.77
N ALA A 15 -1.15 2.64 -8.71
CA ALA A 15 -2.04 1.92 -7.81
C ALA A 15 -2.07 0.42 -8.11
N VAL A 16 -2.25 0.02 -9.37
CA VAL A 16 -2.20 -1.39 -9.79
C VAL A 16 -0.87 -2.03 -9.41
N LEU A 17 0.23 -1.36 -9.74
CA LEU A 17 1.57 -1.87 -9.45
C LEU A 17 1.76 -2.06 -7.94
N LEU A 18 1.37 -1.07 -7.14
CA LEU A 18 1.48 -1.13 -5.69
C LEU A 18 0.65 -2.27 -5.07
N MET A 19 -0.62 -2.43 -5.49
CA MET A 19 -1.48 -3.53 -5.03
C MET A 19 -0.90 -4.90 -5.37
N VAL A 20 -0.43 -5.07 -6.61
CA VAL A 20 0.16 -6.33 -7.07
C VAL A 20 1.43 -6.62 -6.30
N LEU A 21 2.32 -5.64 -6.16
CA LEU A 21 3.59 -5.82 -5.46
C LEU A 21 3.39 -6.16 -3.98
N HIS A 22 2.48 -5.47 -3.29
CA HIS A 22 2.20 -5.70 -1.87
C HIS A 22 1.64 -7.10 -1.61
N GLU A 23 0.63 -7.53 -2.36
CA GLU A 23 0.06 -8.87 -2.20
C GLU A 23 1.00 -9.98 -2.67
N LEU A 24 1.74 -9.75 -3.77
CA LEU A 24 2.73 -10.70 -4.26
C LEU A 24 3.84 -10.90 -3.22
N PHE A 25 4.33 -9.83 -2.60
CA PHE A 25 5.34 -9.90 -1.54
C PHE A 25 4.85 -10.74 -0.36
N LYS A 26 3.64 -10.49 0.14
CA LYS A 26 3.01 -11.31 1.18
C LYS A 26 2.87 -12.78 0.77
N ALA A 27 2.47 -13.04 -0.47
CA ALA A 27 2.32 -14.39 -0.99
C ALA A 27 3.65 -15.14 -1.08
N VAL A 28 4.74 -14.46 -1.47
CA VAL A 28 6.10 -15.02 -1.48
C VAL A 28 6.55 -15.36 -0.06
N ILE A 29 6.40 -14.45 0.90
CA ILE A 29 6.74 -14.69 2.31
C ILE A 29 5.97 -15.88 2.87
N PHE A 30 4.67 -16.00 2.59
CA PHE A 30 3.87 -17.15 2.99
C PHE A 30 4.41 -18.47 2.43
N VAL A 31 4.80 -18.51 1.15
CA VAL A 31 5.39 -19.72 0.55
C VAL A 31 6.72 -20.06 1.22
N LEU A 32 7.60 -19.08 1.45
CA LEU A 32 8.89 -19.29 2.10
C LEU A 32 8.75 -19.86 3.52
N LEU A 33 7.81 -19.34 4.30
CA LEU A 33 7.52 -19.83 5.65
C LEU A 33 7.01 -21.28 5.61
N ARG A 34 6.16 -21.62 4.63
CA ARG A 34 5.57 -22.96 4.51
C ARG A 34 6.55 -24.02 4.00
N VAL A 35 7.49 -23.63 3.15
CA VAL A 35 8.62 -24.49 2.71
C VAL A 35 9.48 -24.85 3.92
N LYS A 36 9.73 -23.89 4.82
CA LYS A 36 10.54 -24.09 6.03
C LYS A 36 9.87 -25.04 7.04
N GLU A 37 8.54 -25.08 7.11
CA GLU A 37 7.79 -25.96 8.02
C GLU A 37 7.67 -27.43 7.54
N ASN A 38 8.40 -27.85 6.50
CA ASN A 38 8.49 -29.25 6.04
C ASN A 38 7.15 -29.92 5.68
N ASN A 39 6.11 -29.14 5.41
CA ASN A 39 4.82 -29.68 5.02
C ASN A 39 4.82 -29.88 3.49
N LYS A 40 5.22 -31.09 3.04
CA LYS A 40 5.20 -31.57 1.63
C LYS A 40 3.78 -31.70 1.06
N GLN A 41 2.92 -30.71 1.25
CA GLN A 41 1.78 -30.53 0.35
C GLN A 41 2.26 -29.69 -0.81
N ILE A 42 2.22 -30.30 -2.00
CA ILE A 42 2.37 -29.65 -3.30
C ILE A 42 1.37 -28.48 -3.32
N ILE A 43 1.84 -27.30 -2.94
CA ILE A 43 1.10 -26.07 -3.12
C ILE A 43 0.88 -26.02 -4.62
N LYS A 44 -0.37 -25.97 -5.09
CA LYS A 44 -0.66 -25.64 -6.48
C LYS A 44 -0.17 -24.21 -6.73
N HIS A 45 1.14 -24.06 -6.98
CA HIS A 45 1.87 -22.79 -7.10
C HIS A 45 1.29 -21.90 -8.22
N ARG A 46 0.51 -22.47 -9.14
CA ARG A 46 -0.14 -21.76 -10.26
C ARG A 46 -1.14 -20.67 -9.84
N GLY A 47 -1.58 -20.62 -8.58
CA GLY A 47 -2.55 -19.64 -8.10
C GLY A 47 -1.97 -18.27 -7.74
N ILE A 48 -0.72 -18.23 -7.27
CA ILE A 48 -0.04 -17.01 -6.76
C ILE A 48 0.42 -16.13 -7.93
N TRP A 49 0.86 -16.74 -9.02
CA TRP A 49 1.31 -16.01 -10.22
C TRP A 49 0.18 -15.32 -11.01
N LYS A 50 -1.07 -15.45 -10.58
CA LYS A 50 -2.21 -14.79 -11.22
C LYS A 50 -2.33 -13.35 -10.69
N LEU A 51 -1.42 -12.49 -11.13
CA LEU A 51 -1.28 -11.09 -10.70
C LEU A 51 -2.61 -10.31 -10.79
N TRP A 52 -3.41 -10.56 -11.83
CA TRP A 52 -4.74 -9.97 -12.02
C TRP A 52 -5.71 -10.19 -10.85
N ARG A 53 -5.50 -11.19 -10.00
CA ARG A 53 -6.38 -11.46 -8.84
C ARG A 53 -6.15 -10.51 -7.67
N TYR A 54 -4.99 -9.85 -7.63
CA TYR A 54 -4.63 -8.91 -6.56
C TYR A 54 -5.24 -7.53 -6.76
N ILE A 55 -5.61 -7.21 -8.00
CA ILE A 55 -6.22 -5.94 -8.37
C ILE A 55 -7.66 -5.94 -7.88
N ASP A 56 -7.99 -5.00 -6.99
CA ASP A 56 -9.35 -4.76 -6.54
C ASP A 56 -9.97 -3.60 -7.34
N PRO A 57 -11.07 -3.80 -8.08
CA PRO A 57 -11.75 -2.71 -8.76
C PRO A 57 -12.24 -1.62 -7.79
N VAL A 58 -12.66 -1.98 -6.57
CA VAL A 58 -13.05 -0.97 -5.55
C VAL A 58 -11.83 -0.19 -5.10
N GLY A 59 -10.70 -0.86 -4.90
CA GLY A 59 -9.44 -0.23 -4.56
C GLY A 59 -8.94 0.73 -5.64
N LEU A 60 -9.19 0.45 -6.92
CA LEU A 60 -8.85 1.36 -8.02
C LEU A 60 -9.72 2.60 -8.04
N VAL A 61 -11.03 2.46 -7.78
CA VAL A 61 -11.94 3.61 -7.65
C VAL A 61 -11.46 4.49 -6.51
N LEU A 62 -11.18 3.90 -5.33
CA LEU A 62 -10.67 4.63 -4.17
C LEU A 62 -9.30 5.26 -4.41
N ALA A 63 -8.43 4.65 -5.21
CA ALA A 63 -7.14 5.24 -5.57
C ALA A 63 -7.30 6.50 -6.44
N VAL A 64 -8.30 6.55 -7.32
CA VAL A 64 -8.57 7.73 -8.17
C VAL A 64 -9.34 8.81 -7.41
N THR A 65 -10.30 8.43 -6.57
CA THR A 65 -11.18 9.40 -5.89
C THR A 65 -10.62 9.92 -4.58
N CYS A 66 -9.97 9.05 -3.80
CA CYS A 66 -9.52 9.31 -2.44
C CYS A 66 -8.01 9.10 -2.26
N TYR A 67 -7.29 8.74 -3.32
CA TYR A 67 -5.86 8.41 -3.28
C TYR A 67 -5.48 7.25 -2.35
N VAL A 68 -6.45 6.39 -2.06
CA VAL A 68 -6.24 5.23 -1.21
C VAL A 68 -6.41 3.95 -2.03
N PRO A 69 -5.32 3.24 -2.36
CA PRO A 69 -5.44 1.94 -2.97
C PRO A 69 -5.78 0.89 -1.91
N VAL A 70 -6.58 -0.09 -2.30
CA VAL A 70 -6.86 -1.29 -1.50
C VAL A 70 -6.69 -2.50 -2.41
N SER A 71 -5.93 -3.50 -1.97
CA SER A 71 -5.80 -4.76 -2.71
C SER A 71 -6.90 -5.73 -2.34
N LYS A 72 -7.15 -6.69 -3.24
CA LYS A 72 -7.93 -7.86 -2.89
C LYS A 72 -7.04 -8.81 -2.10
N PRO A 73 -7.34 -9.12 -0.83
CA PRO A 73 -6.50 -9.98 -0.02
C PRO A 73 -6.46 -11.37 -0.64
N PHE A 74 -5.26 -11.93 -0.80
CA PHE A 74 -5.16 -13.34 -1.14
C PHE A 74 -5.71 -14.14 0.04
N MET A 75 -6.68 -15.04 -0.20
CA MET A 75 -7.23 -15.90 0.84
C MET A 75 -6.16 -16.88 1.34
N PHE A 76 -5.34 -16.41 2.27
CA PHE A 76 -4.47 -17.25 3.03
C PHE A 76 -5.36 -18.05 4.00
N ARG A 77 -5.41 -19.37 3.83
CA ARG A 77 -6.05 -20.26 4.82
C ARG A 77 -5.08 -20.38 6.01
N ILE A 78 -4.90 -19.32 6.78
CA ILE A 78 -3.87 -19.24 7.83
C ILE A 78 -4.41 -19.87 9.10
N ARG A 79 -3.95 -21.09 9.36
CA ARG A 79 -4.27 -21.83 10.58
C ARG A 79 -3.30 -21.46 11.73
N ASP A 80 -2.12 -20.94 11.40
CA ASP A 80 -1.03 -20.69 12.34
C ASP A 80 -0.85 -19.22 12.72
N LYS A 81 -0.83 -18.96 14.03
CA LYS A 81 -0.68 -17.61 14.62
C LYS A 81 0.62 -16.91 14.21
N LYS A 82 1.75 -17.63 14.21
CA LYS A 82 3.06 -17.07 13.87
C LYS A 82 3.12 -16.61 12.41
N THR A 83 2.58 -17.42 11.51
CA THR A 83 2.54 -17.12 10.07
C THR A 83 1.65 -15.91 9.77
N ASN A 84 0.49 -15.80 10.44
CA ASN A 84 -0.37 -14.61 10.39
C ASN A 84 0.38 -13.33 10.78
N LEU A 85 1.10 -13.38 11.91
CA LEU A 85 1.85 -12.24 12.42
C LEU A 85 2.94 -11.79 11.42
N ILE A 86 3.73 -12.73 10.91
CA ILE A 86 4.83 -12.42 9.98
C ILE A 86 4.29 -11.84 8.67
N ILE A 87 3.20 -12.40 8.12
CA ILE A 87 2.59 -11.89 6.89
C ILE A 87 2.13 -10.45 7.08
N GLY A 88 1.39 -10.15 8.16
CA GLY A 88 0.91 -8.80 8.44
C GLY A 88 2.06 -7.80 8.60
N ILE A 89 3.09 -8.14 9.39
CA ILE A 89 4.28 -7.28 9.55
C ILE A 89 5.00 -7.10 8.21
N SER A 90 5.13 -8.16 7.41
CA SER A 90 5.83 -8.10 6.12
C SER A 90 5.13 -7.16 5.14
N GLY A 91 3.80 -7.15 5.10
CA GLY A 91 3.02 -6.23 4.26
C GLY A 91 3.23 -4.76 4.66
N LEU A 92 3.17 -4.44 5.96
CA LEU A 92 3.42 -3.10 6.46
C LEU A 92 4.86 -2.62 6.19
N VAL A 93 5.85 -3.49 6.45
CA VAL A 93 7.26 -3.18 6.18
C VAL A 93 7.48 -2.94 4.69
N PHE A 94 6.86 -3.73 3.82
CA PHE A 94 6.98 -3.56 2.38
C PHE A 94 6.45 -2.20 1.91
N LEU A 95 5.28 -1.77 2.42
CA LEU A 95 4.73 -0.45 2.10
C LEU A 95 5.64 0.67 2.60
N ALA A 96 6.19 0.54 3.80
CA ALA A 96 7.15 1.51 4.33
C ALA A 96 8.42 1.61 3.46
N VAL A 97 8.96 0.47 3.00
CA VAL A 97 10.12 0.44 2.11
C VAL A 97 9.82 1.12 0.76
N ILE A 98 8.65 0.88 0.16
CA ILE A 98 8.26 1.57 -1.07
C ILE A 98 8.12 3.07 -0.83
N PHE A 99 7.51 3.47 0.28
CA PHE A 99 7.35 4.89 0.62
C PHE A 99 8.71 5.58 0.74
N PHE A 100 9.62 5.09 1.59
CA PHE A 100 10.94 5.70 1.73
C PHE A 100 11.77 5.59 0.44
N GLY A 101 11.66 4.49 -0.31
CA GLY A 101 12.31 4.34 -1.61
C GLY A 101 11.85 5.41 -2.60
N SER A 102 10.54 5.70 -2.64
CA SER A 102 9.98 6.75 -3.51
C SER A 102 10.40 8.16 -3.08
N VAL A 103 10.49 8.44 -1.77
CA VAL A 103 11.04 9.71 -1.24
C VAL A 103 12.47 9.91 -1.75
N GLN A 104 13.33 8.88 -1.63
CA GLN A 104 14.72 8.96 -2.07
C GLN A 104 14.84 9.08 -3.59
N MET A 105 14.02 8.37 -4.36
CA MET A 105 13.98 8.51 -5.82
C MET A 105 13.59 9.93 -6.23
N LEU A 106 12.59 10.52 -5.58
CA LEU A 106 12.20 11.91 -5.85
C LEU A 106 13.31 12.88 -5.46
N HIS A 107 13.99 12.67 -4.33
CA HIS A 107 15.13 13.49 -3.93
C HIS A 107 16.26 13.46 -4.99
N ILE A 108 16.58 12.28 -5.53
CA ILE A 108 17.56 12.13 -6.62
C ILE A 108 17.08 12.82 -7.90
N ILE A 109 15.81 12.67 -8.27
CA ILE A 109 15.24 13.22 -9.52
C ILE A 109 15.16 14.75 -9.49
N TYR A 110 14.78 15.34 -8.35
CA TYR A 110 14.73 16.78 -8.16
C TYR A 110 16.13 17.39 -7.97
N GLY A 111 17.09 16.62 -7.47
CA GLY A 111 18.42 17.09 -7.13
C GLY A 111 18.42 18.05 -5.95
N THR A 112 19.57 18.26 -5.32
CA THR A 112 19.78 19.23 -4.23
C THR A 112 19.49 20.69 -4.61
N ASN A 113 19.21 20.97 -5.89
CA ASN A 113 18.94 22.32 -6.39
C ASN A 113 17.44 22.54 -6.63
N ALA A 114 16.80 23.07 -5.60
CA ALA A 114 15.71 24.06 -5.47
C ALA A 114 14.80 24.48 -6.65
N ASN A 115 14.73 23.78 -7.78
CA ASN A 115 13.86 24.14 -8.91
C ASN A 115 12.85 23.04 -9.23
N ALA A 116 12.08 22.63 -8.21
CA ALA A 116 10.90 21.77 -8.37
C ALA A 116 9.93 22.33 -9.43
N ALA A 117 9.83 23.65 -9.54
CA ALA A 117 9.04 24.35 -10.55
C ALA A 117 9.56 24.14 -12.00
N ALA A 118 10.88 24.03 -12.21
CA ALA A 118 11.46 23.76 -13.52
C ALA A 118 11.29 22.28 -13.94
N ALA A 119 11.36 21.36 -12.97
CA ALA A 119 11.13 19.93 -13.21
C ALA A 119 9.66 19.63 -13.59
N LEU A 120 8.69 20.34 -12.99
CA LEU A 120 7.26 20.26 -13.36
C LEU A 120 6.96 20.84 -14.76
N ASN A 121 7.80 21.75 -15.24
CA ASN A 121 7.74 22.34 -16.59
C ASN A 121 8.55 21.54 -17.65
N SER A 122 9.19 20.43 -17.26
CA SER A 122 9.91 19.57 -18.20
C SER A 122 8.96 18.86 -19.18
N SER A 123 9.41 18.68 -20.42
CA SER A 123 8.61 18.07 -21.49
C SER A 123 8.57 16.53 -21.41
N GLY A 124 7.41 15.98 -21.79
CA GLY A 124 7.22 14.56 -22.10
C GLY A 124 7.52 13.57 -20.96
N ASN A 125 8.46 12.66 -21.20
CA ASN A 125 8.73 11.49 -20.36
C ASN A 125 9.27 11.82 -18.97
N ARG A 126 10.04 12.92 -18.81
CA ARG A 126 10.61 13.27 -17.50
C ARG A 126 9.51 13.65 -16.50
N ARG A 127 8.51 14.41 -16.96
CA ARG A 127 7.32 14.73 -16.16
C ARG A 127 6.51 13.50 -15.79
N ALA A 128 6.32 12.56 -16.72
CA ALA A 128 5.60 11.31 -16.42
C ALA A 128 6.31 10.49 -15.34
N GLY A 129 7.64 10.39 -15.40
CA GLY A 129 8.43 9.73 -14.36
C GLY A 129 8.33 10.40 -13.00
N ILE A 130 8.39 11.73 -12.94
CA ILE A 130 8.22 12.49 -11.69
C ILE A 130 6.84 12.25 -11.08
N LEU A 131 5.78 12.39 -11.89
CA LEU A 131 4.40 12.16 -11.44
C LEU A 131 4.20 10.73 -10.96
N PHE A 132 4.79 9.75 -11.65
CA PHE A 132 4.73 8.35 -11.24
C PHE A 132 5.31 8.14 -9.84
N TRP A 133 6.50 8.67 -9.57
CA TRP A 133 7.12 8.54 -8.24
C TRP A 133 6.37 9.32 -7.16
N GLN A 134 5.76 10.46 -7.49
CA GLN A 134 4.88 11.20 -6.57
C GLN A 134 3.63 10.40 -6.20
N TYR A 135 2.97 9.77 -7.19
CA TYR A 135 1.84 8.90 -6.90
C TYR A 135 2.27 7.64 -6.15
N MET A 136 3.39 7.01 -6.49
CA MET A 136 3.93 5.88 -5.72
C MET A 136 4.17 6.25 -4.25
N GLN A 137 4.73 7.43 -3.99
CA GLN A 137 4.95 7.96 -2.64
C GLN A 137 3.63 8.15 -1.89
N MET A 138 2.71 8.90 -2.48
CA MET A 138 1.45 9.25 -1.84
C MET A 138 0.57 8.00 -1.61
N LEU A 139 0.38 7.19 -2.65
CA LEU A 139 -0.42 5.97 -2.59
C LEU A 139 0.16 4.95 -1.59
N SER A 140 1.49 4.81 -1.50
CA SER A 140 2.11 3.89 -0.54
C SER A 140 1.94 4.33 0.91
N PHE A 141 2.00 5.63 1.19
CA PHE A 141 1.71 6.18 2.51
C PHE A 141 0.25 5.94 2.90
N ASP A 142 -0.67 6.35 2.04
CA ASP A 142 -2.11 6.23 2.32
C ASP A 142 -2.50 4.76 2.49
N TYR A 143 -1.93 3.87 1.68
CA TYR A 143 -2.14 2.44 1.79
C TYR A 143 -1.55 1.83 3.07
N PHE A 144 -0.41 2.34 3.53
CA PHE A 144 0.18 1.95 4.80
C PHE A 144 -0.77 2.31 5.96
N ILE A 145 -1.29 3.54 5.98
CA ILE A 145 -2.23 4.00 7.02
C ILE A 145 -3.51 3.17 7.00
N VAL A 146 -4.07 2.88 5.82
CA VAL A 146 -5.28 2.05 5.70
C VAL A 146 -5.05 0.64 6.20
N ASN A 147 -3.88 0.05 5.92
CA ASN A 147 -3.54 -1.29 6.43
C ASN A 147 -3.31 -1.34 7.95
N LEU A 148 -3.18 -0.20 8.64
CA LEU A 148 -3.16 -0.13 10.10
C LEU A 148 -4.55 -0.19 10.73
N PHE A 149 -5.63 0.02 9.96
CA PHE A 149 -6.97 -0.17 10.49
C PHE A 149 -7.21 -1.63 10.85
N PRO A 150 -7.86 -1.92 11.99
CA PRO A 150 -8.08 -3.28 12.46
C PRO A 150 -9.23 -3.96 11.69
N VAL A 151 -9.16 -3.99 10.36
CA VAL A 151 -10.07 -4.74 9.50
C VAL A 151 -9.50 -6.14 9.30
N SER A 152 -10.37 -7.15 9.36
CA SER A 152 -9.97 -8.57 9.30
C SER A 152 -9.11 -8.93 8.08
N THR A 153 -9.33 -8.27 6.94
CA THR A 153 -8.63 -8.49 5.68
C THR A 153 -7.32 -7.71 5.52
N PHE A 154 -7.06 -6.73 6.38
CA PHE A 154 -5.88 -5.87 6.28
C PHE A 154 -4.71 -6.45 7.08
N ASP A 155 -3.52 -5.89 6.86
CA ASP A 155 -2.29 -6.36 7.50
C ASP A 155 -2.38 -6.29 9.04
N MET A 156 -3.02 -5.25 9.60
CA MET A 156 -3.28 -5.18 11.05
C MET A 156 -4.25 -6.27 11.53
N GLY A 157 -5.24 -6.66 10.71
CA GLY A 157 -6.11 -7.81 10.97
C GLY A 157 -5.30 -9.10 11.13
N HIS A 158 -4.32 -9.33 10.25
CA HIS A 158 -3.40 -10.46 10.33
C HIS A 158 -2.50 -10.41 11.57
N ILE A 159 -1.99 -9.23 11.93
CA ILE A 159 -1.19 -9.03 13.16
C ILE A 159 -2.01 -9.39 14.39
N ILE A 160 -3.26 -8.93 14.47
CA ILE A 160 -4.15 -9.20 15.60
C ILE A 160 -4.54 -10.68 15.65
N ALA A 161 -4.83 -11.30 14.50
CA ALA A 161 -5.05 -12.75 14.40
C ALA A 161 -3.84 -13.55 14.91
N GLY A 162 -2.62 -13.08 14.62
CA GLY A 162 -1.39 -13.68 15.10
C GLY A 162 -1.18 -13.53 16.61
N LYS A 163 -1.61 -12.41 17.20
CA LYS A 163 -1.46 -12.16 18.64
C LYS A 163 -2.54 -12.87 19.47
N SER A 164 -3.81 -12.79 19.09
CA SER A 164 -4.91 -13.42 19.82
C SER A 164 -6.13 -13.67 18.94
N ALA A 165 -6.53 -14.94 18.83
CA ALA A 165 -7.75 -15.35 18.14
C ALA A 165 -9.02 -14.76 18.77
N ARG A 166 -9.04 -14.57 20.11
CA ARG A 166 -10.20 -14.00 20.81
C ARG A 166 -10.44 -12.55 20.42
N ILE A 167 -9.38 -11.76 20.35
CA ILE A 167 -9.46 -10.34 19.94
C ILE A 167 -9.83 -10.25 18.46
N TYR A 168 -9.25 -11.11 17.63
CA TYR A 168 -9.59 -11.19 16.21
C TYR A 168 -11.07 -11.52 15.95
N LEU A 169 -11.67 -12.43 16.74
CA LEU A 169 -13.12 -12.68 16.67
C LEU A 169 -13.94 -11.45 17.08
N GLY A 170 -13.45 -10.65 18.03
CA GLY A 170 -14.07 -9.37 18.38
C GLY A 170 -14.07 -8.39 17.21
N ILE A 171 -12.95 -8.31 16.48
CA ILE A 171 -12.84 -7.50 15.25
C ILE A 171 -13.83 -7.97 14.19
N ILE A 172 -13.94 -9.28 13.96
CA ILE A 172 -14.90 -9.83 12.99
C ILE A 172 -16.34 -9.46 13.38
N LYS A 173 -16.68 -9.49 14.68
CA LYS A 173 -18.01 -9.08 15.16
C LYS A 173 -18.27 -7.59 14.95
N ALA A 174 -17.24 -6.75 15.06
CA ALA A 174 -17.32 -5.31 14.88
C ALA A 174 -16.95 -4.84 13.46
N ASP A 175 -16.79 -5.76 12.50
CA ASP A 175 -16.20 -5.50 11.18
C ASP A 175 -16.96 -4.40 10.42
N THR A 176 -18.30 -4.40 10.50
CA THR A 176 -19.15 -3.36 9.90
C THR A 176 -18.89 -1.97 10.48
N GLN A 177 -18.71 -1.86 11.80
CA GLN A 177 -18.46 -0.56 12.47
C GLN A 177 -17.08 -0.02 12.11
N ILE A 178 -16.08 -0.90 12.07
CA ILE A 178 -14.69 -0.53 11.72
C ILE A 178 -14.64 -0.07 10.26
N LYS A 179 -15.31 -0.78 9.34
CA LYS A 179 -15.41 -0.39 7.93
C LYS A 179 -16.16 0.93 7.76
N LEU A 180 -17.23 1.18 8.52
CA LEU A 180 -17.93 2.45 8.50
C LEU A 180 -16.99 3.61 8.90
N LEU A 181 -16.20 3.43 9.96
CA LEU A 181 -15.25 4.43 10.42
C LEU A 181 -14.14 4.67 9.39
N LEU A 182 -13.63 3.61 8.76
CA LEU A 182 -12.69 3.71 7.64
C LEU A 182 -13.28 4.52 6.48
N ILE A 183 -14.49 4.17 6.04
CA ILE A 183 -15.20 4.87 4.96
C ILE A 183 -15.38 6.35 5.30
N LEU A 184 -15.80 6.67 6.53
CA LEU A 184 -15.92 8.06 6.99
C LEU A 184 -14.58 8.80 6.92
N THR A 185 -13.50 8.14 7.32
CA THR A 185 -12.14 8.70 7.31
C THR A 185 -11.67 8.99 5.88
N LEU A 186 -12.00 8.11 4.94
CA LEU A 186 -11.72 8.27 3.51
C LEU A 186 -12.56 9.41 2.91
N PHE A 187 -13.85 9.49 3.21
CA PHE A 187 -14.73 10.57 2.73
C PHE A 187 -14.29 11.95 3.22
N LEU A 188 -13.83 12.05 4.47
CA LEU A 188 -13.29 13.28 5.03
C LEU A 188 -11.86 13.60 4.54
N ASN A 189 -11.29 12.75 3.68
CA ASN A 189 -9.94 12.87 3.13
C ASN A 189 -8.85 13.05 4.21
N LEU A 190 -9.08 12.51 5.41
CA LEU A 190 -8.19 12.70 6.57
C LEU A 190 -6.82 12.06 6.37
N ILE A 191 -6.77 10.96 5.61
CA ILE A 191 -5.54 10.20 5.35
C ILE A 191 -4.60 11.02 4.48
N ASN A 192 -5.08 11.51 3.35
CA ASN A 192 -4.32 12.37 2.45
C ASN A 192 -3.97 13.72 3.10
N ALA A 193 -4.86 14.29 3.92
CA ALA A 193 -4.52 15.46 4.72
C ALA A 193 -3.35 15.20 5.68
N GLY A 194 -3.34 14.02 6.31
CA GLY A 194 -2.23 13.52 7.11
C GLY A 194 -0.94 13.36 6.31
N TYR A 195 -1.01 12.78 5.11
CA TYR A 195 0.12 12.68 4.17
C TYR A 195 0.73 14.05 3.87
N MET A 196 -0.10 15.01 3.47
CA MET A 196 0.35 16.36 3.13
C MET A 196 1.01 17.06 4.33
N GLY A 197 0.48 16.86 5.54
CA GLY A 197 1.10 17.34 6.78
C GLY A 197 2.46 16.67 7.05
N PHE A 198 2.53 15.35 6.88
CA PHE A 198 3.74 14.56 7.10
C PHE A 198 4.86 14.94 6.13
N ILE A 199 4.57 15.11 4.84
CA ILE A 199 5.57 15.54 3.85
C ILE A 199 6.07 16.96 4.12
N LYS A 200 5.19 17.89 4.53
CA LYS A 200 5.63 19.23 4.94
C LYS A 200 6.60 19.15 6.12
N PHE A 201 6.27 18.36 7.15
CA PHE A 201 7.15 18.14 8.28
C PHE A 201 8.50 17.52 7.86
N LEU A 202 8.47 16.47 7.03
CA LEU A 202 9.67 15.81 6.53
C LEU A 202 10.55 16.76 5.71
N SER A 203 9.95 17.59 4.86
CA SER A 203 10.67 18.58 4.06
C SER A 203 11.33 19.67 4.92
N LEU A 204 10.70 20.07 6.03
CA LEU A 204 11.28 20.99 7.00
C LEU A 204 12.51 20.36 7.69
N PHE A 205 12.42 19.08 8.04
CA PHE A 205 13.51 18.36 8.71
C PHE A 205 14.71 18.13 7.78
N ILE A 206 14.46 17.80 6.51
CA ILE A 206 15.51 17.61 5.50
C ILE A 206 16.18 18.94 5.11
N ALA A 207 15.46 20.07 5.14
CA ALA A 207 16.04 21.39 4.84
C ALA A 207 16.92 21.97 5.97
N VAL A 208 16.87 21.39 7.17
CA VAL A 208 17.66 21.82 8.35
C VAL A 208 18.98 21.04 8.48
N LEU A 209 19.18 20.00 7.68
CA LEU A 209 20.36 19.12 7.67
C LEU A 209 21.26 19.42 6.46
#